data_AF-A0A9P8KZS2-F1
#
_entry.id   AF-A0A9P8KZS2-F1
#
_cell.length_a   1.000
_cell.length_b   1.000
_cell.length_c   1.000
_cell.angle_alpha   90.00
_cell.angle_beta   90.00
_cell.angle_gamma   90.00
#
_symmetry.space_group_name_H-M   'P 1'
#
loop_
_entity.id
_entity.type
_entity.pdbx_description
1 polymer ?
#
loop_
_entity_poly.entity_id
_entity_poly.type
_entity_poly.pdbx_seq_one_letter_code
_entity_poly.pdbx_strand_id
1 'polypeptide(L)'
;MLALAFLLALLLVIPNSKAVNSNRLILGPISANISEKDRTYNPRDNFCRLLSISSAILESNTETRKLVIDGGMSKYRFTYKGKDIEVLELNGYTLVIDLLHDFDVASPPYLQMTPRPTEVPLVNRGCIWWDSTQRYIYSQGGHFYDSWGYNESLFHVDQANVPPYSFWRYDTQDSKWLKMDPHGDTVERSLAGAKLSVPQHNLSFYIMGEYSSTTGGSKAYPPGYNLTQPGMIVYDHTTNIIKNVSLQNTYGFNEGFFHGQAQHLQVGGQKGLLLSIFGEKYPLQKYFSDDYNGQQSSFKNIMLYDIANERWYNQTATFFNDELPEPRTRFCSVLVQDSTTRNWEYVNCFWDITALDHALTDVESLWIYGGQGVAERRDTSPGVDGIWVLTMPAFLWVKITDPVGTHRRGHTCHAVGSQLIVIGGSRPDGEVTLQEDECENNLLKIFDMNNPSWQTSFNASTTYNQPNIIRSRASAFSSPLSGWTSTALADIFKYNPPTATTTATTTATTTATQSPVPPKGLSPGSKIAIGVSVSLGISLFIGLACFFFRRRLFARNVGDAGDAPSTADTSAPNANDQPVSPVLVTHSDNSVGELPANSRKQSEEKAEMEAAV
;
A
#
# COMPACT_ATOMS: atom_id res chain seq x y z
N MET A 1 -44.45 -64.79 -12.38
CA MET A 1 -44.66 -64.12 -13.68
C MET A 1 -43.87 -62.82 -13.66
N LEU A 2 -42.87 -62.71 -14.55
CA LEU A 2 -42.05 -61.55 -14.99
C LEU A 2 -41.42 -60.64 -13.91
N ALA A 3 -40.10 -60.67 -13.66
CA ALA A 3 -38.99 -59.97 -14.37
C ALA A 3 -39.11 -58.42 -14.23
N LEU A 4 -38.13 -57.61 -13.82
CA LEU A 4 -36.68 -57.63 -14.01
C LEU A 4 -36.02 -56.45 -13.22
N ALA A 5 -34.75 -56.61 -12.78
CA ALA A 5 -33.66 -55.60 -12.64
C ALA A 5 -33.82 -54.39 -11.66
N PHE A 6 -32.81 -53.80 -10.99
CA PHE A 6 -31.41 -54.10 -10.63
C PHE A 6 -30.97 -52.96 -9.66
N LEU A 7 -29.97 -53.23 -8.80
CA LEU A 7 -28.97 -52.31 -8.20
C LEU A 7 -29.25 -51.48 -6.91
N LEU A 8 -28.35 -51.78 -5.95
CA LEU A 8 -28.01 -51.12 -4.68
C LEU A 8 -27.81 -49.60 -4.76
N ALA A 9 -28.21 -48.90 -3.69
CA ALA A 9 -27.60 -47.64 -3.28
C ALA A 9 -27.26 -47.68 -1.78
N LEU A 10 -25.95 -47.70 -1.51
CA LEU A 10 -25.32 -47.57 -0.19
C LEU A 10 -25.36 -46.09 0.22
N LEU A 11 -25.86 -45.80 1.42
CA LEU A 11 -25.81 -44.49 2.05
C LEU A 11 -24.36 -44.14 2.42
N LEU A 12 -23.79 -43.13 1.77
CA LEU A 12 -22.54 -42.49 2.15
C LEU A 12 -22.74 -40.97 2.29
N VAL A 13 -22.27 -40.50 3.45
CA VAL A 13 -22.00 -39.14 3.89
C VAL A 13 -21.66 -38.19 2.73
N ILE A 14 -22.31 -37.03 2.68
CA ILE A 14 -21.95 -35.91 1.80
C ILE A 14 -21.11 -34.92 2.64
N PRO A 15 -19.81 -34.71 2.33
CA PRO A 15 -19.10 -33.49 2.69
C PRO A 15 -19.19 -32.47 1.54
N ASN A 16 -19.50 -31.23 1.94
CA ASN A 16 -19.17 -29.94 1.33
C ASN A 16 -18.85 -29.89 -0.17
N SER A 17 -19.76 -29.24 -0.89
CA SER A 17 -19.62 -28.88 -2.29
C SER A 17 -18.61 -27.75 -2.53
N LYS A 18 -17.64 -28.06 -3.40
CA LYS A 18 -17.01 -27.21 -4.41
C LYS A 18 -16.01 -26.15 -3.93
N ALA A 19 -14.79 -26.62 -3.68
CA ALA A 19 -13.59 -25.81 -3.90
C ALA A 19 -13.50 -25.42 -5.38
N VAL A 20 -13.29 -24.14 -5.63
CA VAL A 20 -13.05 -23.56 -6.95
C VAL A 20 -11.74 -24.12 -7.49
N ASN A 21 -11.80 -24.83 -8.62
CA ASN A 21 -10.63 -25.23 -9.39
C ASN A 21 -10.03 -23.99 -10.08
N SER A 22 -8.93 -23.45 -9.54
CA SER A 22 -8.09 -22.44 -10.21
C SER A 22 -6.59 -22.66 -9.99
N ASN A 23 -6.15 -23.91 -9.82
CA ASN A 23 -4.73 -24.25 -9.60
C ASN A 23 -3.95 -24.40 -10.91
N ARG A 24 -3.66 -23.30 -11.60
CA ARG A 24 -2.54 -23.25 -12.56
C ARG A 24 -1.46 -22.30 -12.05
N LEU A 25 -0.38 -22.92 -11.55
CA LEU A 25 0.85 -22.34 -11.02
C LEU A 25 1.98 -22.56 -12.02
N ILE A 26 2.92 -21.59 -12.12
CA ILE A 26 4.05 -21.58 -13.06
C ILE A 26 5.35 -21.35 -12.23
N LEU A 27 6.48 -22.04 -12.50
CA LEU A 27 7.74 -21.94 -11.70
C LEU A 27 9.03 -21.43 -12.36
N GLY A 28 9.90 -20.78 -11.59
CA GLY A 28 11.37 -20.73 -11.76
C GLY A 28 12.11 -21.77 -10.88
N PRO A 29 13.42 -22.06 -11.08
CA PRO A 29 14.27 -21.83 -12.24
C PRO A 29 14.57 -23.08 -13.08
N ILE A 30 15.12 -22.79 -14.26
CA ILE A 30 15.54 -23.68 -15.36
C ILE A 30 16.67 -24.67 -14.96
N SER A 31 17.35 -24.46 -13.83
CA SER A 31 18.59 -25.13 -13.44
C SER A 31 18.45 -26.58 -12.93
N ALA A 32 17.24 -27.04 -12.59
CA ALA A 32 17.07 -28.33 -11.88
C ALA A 32 16.66 -29.54 -12.74
N ASN A 33 16.54 -29.44 -14.07
CA ASN A 33 16.07 -30.55 -14.95
C ASN A 33 14.77 -31.23 -14.44
N ILE A 34 13.91 -30.48 -13.75
CA ILE A 34 12.61 -30.96 -13.25
C ILE A 34 11.62 -30.94 -14.42
N SER A 35 10.80 -31.98 -14.60
CA SER A 35 9.80 -31.99 -15.68
C SER A 35 8.69 -30.96 -15.40
N GLU A 36 8.09 -30.37 -16.44
CA GLU A 36 7.02 -29.35 -16.31
C GLU A 36 5.83 -29.81 -15.43
N LYS A 37 5.59 -31.11 -15.35
CA LYS A 37 4.52 -31.72 -14.54
C LYS A 37 4.87 -31.81 -13.04
N ASP A 38 6.16 -31.91 -12.71
CA ASP A 38 6.65 -32.04 -11.32
C ASP A 38 7.03 -30.68 -10.72
N ARG A 39 6.76 -29.62 -11.48
CA ARG A 39 7.07 -28.22 -11.19
C ARG A 39 5.83 -27.53 -10.59
N THR A 40 5.31 -28.02 -9.47
CA THR A 40 4.08 -27.46 -8.87
C THR A 40 4.23 -27.24 -7.37
N TYR A 41 4.02 -26.03 -6.89
CA TYR A 41 3.93 -25.72 -5.46
C TYR A 41 2.71 -24.87 -5.16
N ASN A 42 2.01 -25.08 -4.06
CA ASN A 42 0.89 -24.27 -3.58
C ASN A 42 1.44 -23.14 -2.69
N PRO A 43 1.15 -21.84 -2.96
CA PRO A 43 1.68 -20.76 -2.14
C PRO A 43 1.26 -20.81 -0.67
N ARG A 44 0.19 -21.53 -0.34
CA ARG A 44 -0.25 -21.80 1.04
C ARG A 44 0.57 -22.92 1.67
N ASP A 45 0.68 -24.05 1.00
CA ASP A 45 1.24 -25.28 1.59
C ASP A 45 2.77 -25.35 1.48
N ASN A 46 3.32 -24.63 0.51
CA ASN A 46 4.77 -24.55 0.26
C ASN A 46 5.36 -23.21 0.67
N PHE A 47 4.58 -22.37 1.36
CA PHE A 47 5.05 -21.10 1.89
C PHE A 47 6.34 -21.30 2.70
N CYS A 48 7.35 -20.49 2.40
CA CYS A 48 8.56 -20.42 3.21
C CYS A 48 8.86 -18.98 3.62
N ARG A 49 8.65 -18.01 2.71
CA ARG A 49 8.82 -16.60 3.01
C ARG A 49 8.09 -15.70 2.03
N LEU A 50 7.62 -14.55 2.51
CA LEU A 50 7.19 -13.40 1.71
C LEU A 50 7.90 -12.16 2.24
N LEU A 51 8.42 -11.29 1.38
CA LEU A 51 8.99 -10.02 1.83
C LEU A 51 8.89 -8.93 0.77
N SER A 52 8.96 -7.68 1.24
CA SER A 52 8.82 -6.46 0.44
C SER A 52 7.53 -6.43 -0.38
N ILE A 53 6.48 -7.01 0.21
CA ILE A 53 5.11 -7.05 -0.28
C ILE A 53 4.41 -5.70 -0.14
N SER A 54 3.24 -5.60 -0.75
CA SER A 54 2.22 -4.61 -0.38
C SER A 54 1.05 -5.29 0.29
N SER A 55 0.43 -4.61 1.25
CA SER A 55 -0.76 -5.10 1.91
C SER A 55 -1.67 -3.98 2.38
N ALA A 56 -2.95 -4.30 2.53
CA ALA A 56 -3.99 -3.36 2.94
C ALA A 56 -5.10 -4.11 3.67
N ILE A 57 -5.70 -3.46 4.66
CA ILE A 57 -6.95 -3.93 5.26
C ILE A 57 -8.12 -3.18 4.61
N LEU A 58 -9.10 -3.95 4.17
CA LEU A 58 -10.33 -3.46 3.55
C LEU A 58 -11.52 -3.80 4.44
N GLU A 59 -12.23 -2.76 4.88
CA GLU A 59 -13.42 -2.80 5.72
C GLU A 59 -14.54 -2.00 5.05
N SER A 60 -15.18 -2.57 4.03
CA SER A 60 -16.23 -1.85 3.30
C SER A 60 -17.56 -1.74 4.06
N ASN A 61 -17.81 -2.66 5.00
CA ASN A 61 -18.95 -2.67 5.92
C ASN A 61 -18.66 -3.59 7.13
N THR A 62 -19.61 -3.70 8.07
CA THR A 62 -19.48 -4.54 9.27
C THR A 62 -19.33 -6.02 9.05
N GLU A 63 -19.72 -6.51 7.88
CA GLU A 63 -19.67 -7.93 7.52
C GLU A 63 -18.41 -8.26 6.71
N THR A 64 -17.52 -7.28 6.53
CA THR A 64 -16.30 -7.46 5.74
C THR A 64 -15.11 -6.83 6.44
N ARG A 65 -14.12 -7.65 6.80
CA ARG A 65 -12.78 -7.20 7.14
C ARG A 65 -11.78 -8.16 6.50
N LYS A 66 -11.03 -7.68 5.52
CA LYS A 66 -10.13 -8.53 4.73
C LYS A 66 -8.73 -7.94 4.69
N LEU A 67 -7.74 -8.80 4.84
CA LEU A 67 -6.36 -8.47 4.55
C LEU A 67 -6.03 -8.88 3.12
N VAL A 68 -5.60 -7.93 2.30
CA VAL A 68 -5.10 -8.18 0.94
C VAL A 68 -3.58 -8.08 0.93
N ILE A 69 -2.91 -9.05 0.32
CA ILE A 69 -1.45 -9.12 0.19
C ILE A 69 -1.10 -9.32 -1.28
N ASP A 70 -0.13 -8.56 -1.78
CA ASP A 70 0.19 -8.54 -3.19
C ASP A 70 1.66 -8.17 -3.47
N GLY A 71 2.21 -8.76 -4.53
CA GLY A 71 3.57 -8.50 -5.00
C GLY A 71 4.64 -8.89 -3.99
N GLY A 72 5.86 -8.39 -4.21
CA GLY A 72 7.01 -8.73 -3.39
C GLY A 72 7.70 -10.03 -3.79
N MET A 73 8.70 -10.39 -3.00
CA MET A 73 9.52 -11.57 -3.18
C MET A 73 8.97 -12.73 -2.36
N SER A 74 9.13 -13.94 -2.88
CA SER A 74 8.69 -15.18 -2.25
C SER A 74 9.80 -16.23 -2.25
N LYS A 75 9.81 -17.05 -1.21
CA LYS A 75 10.56 -18.31 -1.16
C LYS A 75 9.54 -19.41 -0.93
N TYR A 76 9.67 -20.51 -1.64
CA TYR A 76 8.83 -21.69 -1.48
C TYR A 76 9.69 -22.92 -1.17
N ARG A 77 9.18 -23.83 -0.33
CA ARG A 77 9.83 -25.11 0.00
C ARG A 77 8.91 -26.28 -0.35
N PHE A 78 9.43 -27.27 -1.06
CA PHE A 78 8.71 -28.49 -1.40
C PHE A 78 9.64 -29.69 -1.49
N THR A 79 9.09 -30.89 -1.31
CA THR A 79 9.85 -32.14 -1.42
C THR A 79 9.76 -32.69 -2.83
N TYR A 80 10.91 -32.86 -3.49
CA TYR A 80 11.03 -33.48 -4.81
C TYR A 80 12.00 -34.66 -4.76
N LYS A 81 11.54 -35.84 -5.19
CA LYS A 81 12.31 -37.10 -5.15
C LYS A 81 12.93 -37.38 -3.76
N GLY A 82 12.19 -37.08 -2.70
CA GLY A 82 12.62 -37.29 -1.32
C GLY A 82 13.66 -36.29 -0.80
N LYS A 83 13.90 -35.19 -1.52
CA LYS A 83 14.76 -34.08 -1.09
C LYS A 83 13.95 -32.81 -0.98
N ASP A 84 14.17 -32.03 0.07
CA ASP A 84 13.59 -30.70 0.17
C ASP A 84 14.35 -29.75 -0.74
N ILE A 85 13.60 -29.01 -1.54
CA ILE A 85 14.10 -27.99 -2.46
C ILE A 85 13.46 -26.67 -2.09
N GLU A 86 14.27 -25.62 -2.16
CA GLU A 86 13.83 -24.25 -1.96
C GLU A 86 13.97 -23.47 -3.27
N VAL A 87 12.93 -22.69 -3.59
CA VAL A 87 12.86 -21.89 -4.82
C VAL A 87 12.63 -20.45 -4.44
N LEU A 88 13.45 -19.57 -5.01
CA LEU A 88 13.28 -18.12 -4.98
C LEU A 88 12.41 -17.72 -6.18
N GLU A 89 11.38 -16.92 -5.92
CA GLU A 89 10.39 -16.53 -6.91
C GLU A 89 9.81 -15.15 -6.55
N LEU A 90 9.14 -14.47 -7.46
CA LEU A 90 8.30 -13.33 -7.10
C LEU A 90 6.85 -13.77 -6.78
N ASN A 91 6.17 -13.06 -5.89
CA ASN A 91 4.80 -13.41 -5.51
C ASN A 91 3.81 -13.10 -6.65
N GLY A 92 3.50 -14.13 -7.45
CA GLY A 92 2.55 -14.07 -8.55
C GLY A 92 1.08 -14.13 -8.13
N TYR A 93 0.76 -13.99 -6.84
CA TYR A 93 -0.59 -14.13 -6.32
C TYR A 93 -1.04 -12.90 -5.55
N THR A 94 -2.30 -12.54 -5.75
CA THR A 94 -3.03 -11.66 -4.83
C THR A 94 -3.74 -12.54 -3.80
N LEU A 95 -3.31 -12.46 -2.55
CA LEU A 95 -3.85 -13.24 -1.44
C LEU A 95 -4.88 -12.40 -0.68
N VAL A 96 -5.99 -13.00 -0.28
CA VAL A 96 -7.02 -12.35 0.54
C VAL A 96 -7.31 -13.24 1.75
N ILE A 97 -7.16 -12.71 2.95
CA ILE A 97 -7.36 -13.40 4.24
C ILE A 97 -8.54 -12.76 4.96
N ASP A 98 -9.43 -13.58 5.53
CA ASP A 98 -10.51 -13.11 6.38
C ASP A 98 -9.98 -12.67 7.75
N LEU A 99 -10.39 -11.48 8.19
CA LEU A 99 -10.09 -10.95 9.52
C LEU A 99 -11.39 -10.69 10.31
N LEU A 100 -12.55 -11.14 9.81
CA LEU A 100 -13.81 -11.00 10.52
C LEU A 100 -13.95 -12.01 11.67
N HIS A 101 -13.25 -13.13 11.60
CA HIS A 101 -13.31 -14.21 12.58
C HIS A 101 -11.94 -14.51 13.19
N ASP A 102 -11.96 -15.10 14.38
CA ASP A 102 -10.76 -15.57 15.07
C ASP A 102 -10.10 -16.72 14.29
N PHE A 103 -8.77 -16.77 14.31
CA PHE A 103 -8.01 -17.85 13.69
C PHE A 103 -6.64 -18.06 14.35
N ASP A 104 -6.09 -19.26 14.18
CA ASP A 104 -4.71 -19.57 14.54
C ASP A 104 -3.74 -19.06 13.45
N VAL A 105 -2.65 -18.39 13.85
CA VAL A 105 -1.71 -17.77 12.90
C VAL A 105 -0.99 -18.78 12.01
N ALA A 106 -0.92 -20.05 12.42
CA ALA A 106 -0.39 -21.15 11.61
C ALA A 106 -1.39 -21.65 10.56
N SER A 107 -2.65 -21.20 10.60
CA SER A 107 -3.70 -21.60 9.66
C SER A 107 -4.64 -20.44 9.32
N PRO A 108 -4.13 -19.36 8.69
CA PRO A 108 -4.95 -18.21 8.35
C PRO A 108 -6.04 -18.57 7.33
N PRO A 109 -7.24 -17.97 7.45
CA PRO A 109 -8.38 -18.27 6.59
C PRO A 109 -8.28 -17.53 5.25
N TYR A 110 -7.58 -18.12 4.29
CA TYR A 110 -7.52 -17.60 2.92
C TYR A 110 -8.91 -17.65 2.25
N LEU A 111 -9.45 -16.49 1.90
CA LEU A 111 -10.65 -16.33 1.09
C LEU A 111 -10.35 -16.49 -0.40
N GLN A 112 -9.22 -15.96 -0.85
CA GLN A 112 -8.80 -15.98 -2.25
C GLN A 112 -7.28 -16.11 -2.37
N MET A 113 -6.84 -16.77 -3.43
CA MET A 113 -5.46 -16.85 -3.88
C MET A 113 -5.46 -16.73 -5.40
N THR A 114 -5.56 -15.51 -5.90
CA THR A 114 -5.80 -15.24 -7.32
C THR A 114 -4.46 -15.08 -8.05
N PRO A 115 -4.16 -15.90 -9.08
CA PRO A 115 -2.99 -15.69 -9.92
C PRO A 115 -3.05 -14.33 -10.60
N ARG A 116 -1.92 -13.62 -10.64
CA ARG A 116 -1.78 -12.35 -11.34
C ARG A 116 -1.71 -12.59 -12.86
N PRO A 117 -2.50 -11.86 -13.68
CA PRO A 117 -2.38 -11.92 -15.13
C PRO A 117 -1.00 -11.43 -15.59
N THR A 118 -0.51 -11.98 -16.71
CA THR A 118 0.82 -11.70 -17.26
C THR A 118 1.04 -10.23 -17.63
N GLU A 119 -0.03 -9.49 -17.92
CA GLU A 119 0.02 -8.09 -18.31
C GLU A 119 0.18 -7.15 -17.12
N VAL A 120 -0.15 -7.61 -15.90
CA VAL A 120 -0.07 -6.80 -14.68
C VAL A 120 1.36 -6.89 -14.15
N PRO A 121 2.10 -5.77 -14.05
CA PRO A 121 3.49 -5.79 -13.58
C PRO A 121 3.63 -6.44 -12.21
N LEU A 122 4.41 -7.50 -12.09
CA LEU A 122 4.75 -8.08 -10.80
C LEU A 122 5.98 -7.36 -10.24
N VAL A 123 5.77 -6.56 -9.21
CA VAL A 123 6.79 -5.67 -8.67
C VAL A 123 7.12 -5.98 -7.22
N ASN A 124 8.38 -5.74 -6.86
CA ASN A 124 8.84 -5.68 -5.50
C ASN A 124 8.70 -4.25 -4.94
N ARG A 125 8.49 -4.10 -3.63
CA ARG A 125 8.28 -2.80 -2.94
C ARG A 125 7.22 -1.93 -3.62
N GLY A 126 6.18 -2.56 -4.18
CA GLY A 126 5.05 -1.87 -4.80
C GLY A 126 4.27 -1.02 -3.81
N CYS A 127 3.19 -0.43 -4.26
CA CYS A 127 2.20 0.28 -3.46
C CYS A 127 0.82 -0.26 -3.82
N ILE A 128 -0.02 -0.44 -2.80
CA ILE A 128 -1.45 -0.63 -3.03
C ILE A 128 -2.23 0.46 -2.31
N TRP A 129 -3.12 1.10 -3.05
CA TRP A 129 -4.08 2.08 -2.57
C TRP A 129 -5.48 1.49 -2.60
N TRP A 130 -6.43 2.17 -1.97
CA TRP A 130 -7.85 1.80 -2.01
C TRP A 130 -8.71 3.06 -1.94
N ASP A 131 -9.91 2.96 -2.50
CA ASP A 131 -10.88 4.06 -2.51
C ASP A 131 -11.83 3.99 -1.31
N SER A 132 -12.74 4.96 -1.23
CA SER A 132 -13.80 5.05 -0.23
C SER A 132 -14.70 3.81 -0.15
N THR A 133 -14.85 3.05 -1.25
CA THR A 133 -15.67 1.83 -1.27
C THR A 133 -14.94 0.64 -0.67
N GLN A 134 -13.60 0.70 -0.61
CA GLN A 134 -12.71 -0.37 -0.18
C GLN A 134 -12.95 -1.71 -0.88
N ARG A 135 -13.65 -1.72 -2.02
CA ARG A 135 -13.80 -2.89 -2.89
C ARG A 135 -12.58 -3.06 -3.79
N TYR A 136 -12.01 -1.94 -4.22
CA TYR A 136 -10.92 -1.91 -5.19
C TYR A 136 -9.60 -1.61 -4.50
N ILE A 137 -8.56 -2.32 -4.91
CA ILE A 137 -7.18 -1.90 -4.66
C ILE A 137 -6.54 -1.40 -5.95
N TYR A 138 -5.65 -0.43 -5.86
CA TYR A 138 -4.96 0.17 -7.00
C TYR A 138 -3.47 -0.06 -6.82
N SER A 139 -2.84 -0.73 -7.78
CA SER A 139 -1.41 -1.03 -7.77
C SER A 139 -0.61 0.11 -8.40
N GLN A 140 0.36 0.61 -7.65
CA GLN A 140 1.23 1.73 -7.99
C GLN A 140 2.69 1.41 -7.68
N GLY A 141 3.64 2.00 -8.42
CA GLY A 141 5.05 1.99 -8.03
C GLY A 141 5.70 0.60 -8.05
N GLY A 142 6.74 0.44 -7.23
CA GLY A 142 7.58 -0.75 -7.14
C GLY A 142 8.66 -0.81 -8.22
N HIS A 143 9.41 -1.90 -8.24
CA HIS A 143 10.42 -2.17 -9.26
C HIS A 143 10.46 -3.64 -9.63
N PHE A 144 11.00 -3.94 -10.81
CA PHE A 144 11.36 -5.30 -11.18
C PHE A 144 12.62 -5.67 -10.41
N TYR A 145 12.59 -6.79 -9.69
CA TYR A 145 13.70 -7.13 -8.81
C TYR A 145 14.79 -7.83 -9.61
N ASP A 146 15.98 -7.27 -9.60
CA ASP A 146 17.15 -7.81 -10.31
C ASP A 146 18.24 -8.16 -9.29
N SER A 147 18.17 -9.40 -8.79
CA SER A 147 19.12 -9.94 -7.82
C SER A 147 19.34 -11.41 -8.12
N TRP A 148 20.54 -11.90 -7.78
CA TRP A 148 20.90 -13.30 -7.91
C TRP A 148 19.85 -14.22 -7.26
N GLY A 149 19.49 -15.31 -7.95
CA GLY A 149 18.47 -16.28 -7.55
C GLY A 149 17.05 -15.87 -7.91
N TYR A 150 16.71 -14.59 -7.83
CA TYR A 150 15.40 -14.08 -8.28
C TYR A 150 15.38 -13.75 -9.78
N ASN A 151 16.53 -13.52 -10.41
CA ASN A 151 16.67 -13.47 -11.87
C ASN A 151 16.29 -14.80 -12.55
N GLU A 152 16.23 -15.86 -11.76
CA GLU A 152 15.86 -17.22 -12.12
C GLU A 152 14.34 -17.47 -11.98
N SER A 153 13.60 -16.49 -11.46
CA SER A 153 12.13 -16.42 -11.40
C SER A 153 11.49 -16.45 -12.78
N LEU A 154 10.29 -17.01 -12.92
CA LEU A 154 9.52 -16.85 -14.17
C LEU A 154 8.94 -15.48 -14.39
N PHE A 155 8.76 -14.75 -13.30
CA PHE A 155 8.25 -13.40 -13.33
C PHE A 155 9.40 -12.39 -13.44
N HIS A 156 10.65 -12.88 -13.57
CA HIS A 156 11.79 -12.04 -13.88
C HIS A 156 11.57 -11.33 -15.21
N VAL A 157 11.95 -10.05 -15.24
CA VAL A 157 11.94 -9.24 -16.44
C VAL A 157 13.33 -8.66 -16.59
N ASP A 158 14.01 -9.03 -17.68
CA ASP A 158 15.32 -8.47 -17.99
C ASP A 158 15.24 -6.95 -18.06
N GLN A 159 16.31 -6.28 -17.60
CA GLN A 159 16.34 -4.83 -17.50
C GLN A 159 15.97 -4.13 -18.82
N ALA A 160 16.41 -4.66 -19.97
CA ALA A 160 16.09 -4.11 -21.29
C ALA A 160 14.60 -4.21 -21.66
N ASN A 161 13.86 -5.09 -21.00
CA ASN A 161 12.45 -5.39 -21.24
C ASN A 161 11.53 -4.83 -20.15
N VAL A 162 12.06 -4.08 -19.18
CA VAL A 162 11.26 -3.47 -18.12
C VAL A 162 10.21 -2.54 -18.75
N PRO A 163 8.91 -2.83 -18.61
CA PRO A 163 7.87 -2.06 -19.25
C PRO A 163 7.71 -0.68 -18.59
N PRO A 164 7.21 0.31 -19.34
CA PRO A 164 6.89 1.60 -18.78
C PRO A 164 5.86 1.49 -17.65
N TYR A 165 5.74 2.57 -16.89
CA TYR A 165 4.73 2.68 -15.85
C TYR A 165 3.31 2.42 -16.39
N SER A 166 2.52 1.67 -15.63
CA SER A 166 1.11 1.43 -15.89
C SER A 166 0.35 1.35 -14.57
N PHE A 167 -0.88 1.86 -14.57
CA PHE A 167 -1.75 1.92 -13.41
C PHE A 167 -2.81 0.83 -13.49
N TRP A 168 -3.05 0.11 -12.40
CA TRP A 168 -3.93 -1.07 -12.40
C TRP A 168 -4.83 -1.08 -11.18
N ARG A 169 -6.04 -1.60 -11.36
CA ARG A 169 -7.02 -1.78 -10.30
C ARG A 169 -7.41 -3.24 -10.19
N TYR A 170 -7.49 -3.79 -8.99
CA TYR A 170 -8.01 -5.12 -8.70
C TYR A 170 -9.35 -5.01 -7.98
N ASP A 171 -10.35 -5.72 -8.49
CA ASP A 171 -11.63 -5.93 -7.83
C ASP A 171 -11.53 -7.11 -6.87
N THR A 172 -11.63 -6.85 -5.57
CA THR A 172 -11.49 -7.88 -4.53
C THR A 172 -12.71 -8.81 -4.44
N GLN A 173 -13.84 -8.42 -5.02
CA GLN A 173 -15.05 -9.24 -5.06
C GLN A 173 -15.02 -10.20 -6.25
N ASP A 174 -14.69 -9.67 -7.44
CA ASP A 174 -14.71 -10.45 -8.69
C ASP A 174 -13.35 -11.09 -9.02
N SER A 175 -12.32 -10.78 -8.24
CA SER A 175 -10.94 -11.25 -8.40
C SER A 175 -10.35 -10.93 -9.78
N LYS A 176 -10.55 -9.69 -10.24
CA LYS A 176 -10.15 -9.26 -11.59
C LYS A 176 -9.28 -8.01 -11.57
N TRP A 177 -8.22 -8.06 -12.36
CA TRP A 177 -7.37 -6.90 -12.65
C TRP A 177 -7.88 -6.15 -13.88
N LEU A 178 -7.86 -4.83 -13.81
CA LEU A 178 -8.22 -3.91 -14.89
C LEU A 178 -7.14 -2.85 -15.03
N LYS A 179 -6.66 -2.64 -16.25
CA LYS A 179 -5.75 -1.53 -16.55
C LYS A 179 -6.52 -0.21 -16.48
N MET A 180 -5.94 0.76 -15.81
CA MET A 180 -6.50 2.09 -15.62
C MET A 180 -5.69 3.10 -16.44
N ASP A 181 -6.35 4.17 -16.85
CA ASP A 181 -5.74 5.32 -17.53
C ASP A 181 -6.20 6.60 -16.80
N PRO A 182 -5.51 7.00 -15.72
CA PRO A 182 -5.87 8.21 -14.99
C PRO A 182 -5.53 9.46 -15.82
N HIS A 183 -6.38 10.48 -15.71
CA HIS A 183 -6.12 11.78 -16.33
C HIS A 183 -5.16 12.61 -15.47
N GLY A 184 -4.55 13.66 -16.03
CA GLY A 184 -3.72 14.60 -15.29
C GLY A 184 -2.24 14.49 -15.64
N ASP A 185 -1.39 14.50 -14.62
CA ASP A 185 0.06 14.57 -14.80
C ASP A 185 0.66 13.21 -15.18
N THR A 186 1.73 13.24 -15.97
CA THR A 186 2.55 12.04 -16.17
C THR A 186 3.31 11.70 -14.89
N VAL A 187 3.22 10.44 -14.47
CA VAL A 187 3.97 9.89 -13.34
C VAL A 187 4.89 8.76 -13.82
N GLU A 188 6.03 8.62 -13.14
CA GLU A 188 6.93 7.48 -13.32
C GLU A 188 6.72 6.47 -12.20
N ARG A 189 7.08 5.22 -12.46
CA ARG A 189 7.10 4.19 -11.43
C ARG A 189 8.27 4.50 -10.48
N SER A 190 8.01 4.44 -9.19
CA SER A 190 9.02 4.61 -8.14
C SER A 190 8.88 3.53 -7.09
N LEU A 191 9.98 3.26 -6.38
CA LEU A 191 10.02 2.30 -5.27
C LEU A 191 10.30 3.01 -3.94
N ALA A 192 10.05 2.29 -2.84
CA ALA A 192 10.45 2.69 -1.50
C ALA A 192 9.90 4.03 -0.98
N GLY A 193 8.89 4.63 -1.62
CA GLY A 193 8.18 5.79 -1.08
C GLY A 193 7.25 5.45 0.08
N ALA A 194 6.89 6.47 0.86
CA ALA A 194 5.83 6.36 1.85
C ALA A 194 4.47 6.44 1.15
N LYS A 195 3.50 5.64 1.59
CA LYS A 195 2.25 5.41 0.84
C LYS A 195 1.07 5.24 1.77
N LEU A 196 -0.07 5.80 1.42
CA LEU A 196 -1.34 5.56 2.10
C LEU A 196 -2.56 5.92 1.25
N SER A 197 -3.75 5.54 1.72
CA SER A 197 -5.04 6.04 1.22
C SER A 197 -5.79 6.76 2.33
N VAL A 198 -6.55 7.78 1.96
CA VAL A 198 -7.46 8.55 2.80
C VAL A 198 -8.88 8.35 2.26
N PRO A 199 -9.52 7.21 2.58
CA PRO A 199 -10.77 6.80 1.95
C PRO A 199 -11.92 7.79 2.20
N GLN A 200 -11.94 8.50 3.33
CA GLN A 200 -12.98 9.49 3.65
C GLN A 200 -13.01 10.66 2.67
N HIS A 201 -11.87 10.93 2.01
CA HIS A 201 -11.74 11.98 1.00
C HIS A 201 -11.49 11.42 -0.39
N ASN A 202 -11.51 10.08 -0.54
CA ASN A 202 -11.27 9.40 -1.79
C ASN A 202 -9.95 9.82 -2.45
N LEU A 203 -8.90 10.01 -1.63
CA LEU A 203 -7.56 10.40 -2.06
C LEU A 203 -6.55 9.33 -1.68
N SER A 204 -5.51 9.15 -2.50
CA SER A 204 -4.34 8.36 -2.16
C SER A 204 -3.04 9.07 -2.47
N PHE A 205 -2.00 8.76 -1.70
CA PHE A 205 -0.73 9.47 -1.71
C PHE A 205 0.45 8.51 -1.83
N TYR A 206 1.44 8.90 -2.63
CA TYR A 206 2.77 8.28 -2.69
C TYR A 206 3.80 9.39 -2.57
N ILE A 207 4.61 9.34 -1.52
CA ILE A 207 5.45 10.45 -1.06
C ILE A 207 6.90 10.01 -1.17
N MET A 208 7.67 10.73 -1.98
CA MET A 208 9.10 10.51 -2.23
C MET A 208 9.41 9.05 -2.61
N GLY A 209 10.57 8.51 -2.26
CA GLY A 209 11.05 7.22 -2.75
C GLY A 209 12.22 7.38 -3.71
N GLU A 210 12.37 6.40 -4.61
CA GLU A 210 13.52 6.28 -5.49
C GLU A 210 13.13 5.84 -6.90
N TYR A 211 14.00 6.18 -7.84
CA TYR A 211 14.03 5.68 -9.20
C TYR A 211 15.29 4.82 -9.40
N SER A 212 15.13 3.77 -10.19
CA SER A 212 16.22 2.88 -10.58
C SER A 212 16.07 2.41 -12.02
N SER A 213 17.11 1.76 -12.56
CA SER A 213 17.05 1.11 -13.87
C SER A 213 15.95 0.04 -13.98
N THR A 214 15.45 -0.46 -12.86
CA THR A 214 14.39 -1.48 -12.81
C THR A 214 13.00 -0.92 -12.51
N THR A 215 12.86 0.41 -12.44
CA THR A 215 11.55 1.05 -12.33
C THR A 215 10.88 1.29 -13.68
N GLY A 216 11.61 1.33 -14.81
CA GLY A 216 11.00 1.60 -16.12
C GLY A 216 10.52 3.04 -16.30
N GLY A 217 11.26 4.00 -15.71
CA GLY A 217 11.03 5.42 -15.94
C GLY A 217 11.36 5.84 -17.38
N SER A 218 10.96 7.06 -17.76
CA SER A 218 11.20 7.61 -19.10
C SER A 218 12.68 7.91 -19.38
N LYS A 219 13.47 8.05 -18.31
CA LYS A 219 14.92 8.25 -18.36
C LYS A 219 15.66 6.94 -18.14
N ALA A 220 16.74 6.75 -18.88
CA ALA A 220 17.66 5.65 -18.62
C ALA A 220 18.45 5.92 -17.35
N TYR A 221 18.14 5.17 -16.28
CA TYR A 221 18.93 5.18 -15.05
C TYR A 221 20.09 4.17 -15.17
N PRO A 222 21.31 4.51 -14.73
CA PRO A 222 22.43 3.58 -14.77
C PRO A 222 22.15 2.30 -13.95
N PRO A 223 22.49 1.10 -14.45
CA PRO A 223 22.37 -0.14 -13.68
C PRO A 223 23.12 -0.07 -12.35
N GLY A 224 22.49 -0.52 -11.27
CA GLY A 224 23.08 -0.53 -9.92
C GLY A 224 23.08 0.83 -9.20
N TYR A 225 22.53 1.87 -9.81
CA TYR A 225 22.39 3.19 -9.20
C TYR A 225 20.92 3.58 -9.03
N ASN A 226 20.66 4.28 -7.94
CA ASN A 226 19.38 4.88 -7.62
C ASN A 226 19.46 6.41 -7.62
N LEU A 227 18.31 7.03 -7.82
CA LEU A 227 18.11 8.47 -7.74
C LEU A 227 16.89 8.73 -6.86
N THR A 228 16.97 9.68 -5.95
CA THR A 228 15.81 10.05 -5.12
C THR A 228 14.68 10.66 -5.95
N GLN A 229 13.43 10.31 -5.65
CA GLN A 229 12.22 10.92 -6.20
C GLN A 229 11.86 12.19 -5.38
N PRO A 230 11.94 13.40 -5.96
CA PRO A 230 11.58 14.65 -5.27
C PRO A 230 10.10 15.02 -5.42
N GLY A 231 9.20 14.04 -5.34
CA GLY A 231 7.79 14.23 -5.70
C GLY A 231 6.80 13.64 -4.71
N MET A 232 5.56 14.10 -4.77
CA MET A 232 4.41 13.48 -4.15
C MET A 232 3.33 13.27 -5.20
N ILE A 233 2.93 12.02 -5.39
CA ILE A 233 1.83 11.65 -6.27
C ILE A 233 0.55 11.68 -5.44
N VAL A 234 -0.47 12.36 -5.95
CA VAL A 234 -1.82 12.40 -5.37
C VAL A 234 -2.78 11.84 -6.40
N TYR A 235 -3.54 10.82 -6.03
CA TYR A 235 -4.59 10.25 -6.86
C TYR A 235 -5.96 10.52 -6.25
N ASP A 236 -6.84 11.15 -7.02
CA ASP A 236 -8.25 11.35 -6.68
C ASP A 236 -9.08 10.28 -7.37
N HIS A 237 -9.59 9.35 -6.55
CA HIS A 237 -10.39 8.21 -7.01
C HIS A 237 -11.77 8.64 -7.52
N THR A 238 -12.26 9.83 -7.16
CA THR A 238 -13.56 10.36 -7.60
C THR A 238 -13.47 10.89 -9.02
N THR A 239 -12.44 11.69 -9.27
CA THR A 239 -12.25 12.36 -10.57
C THR A 239 -11.38 11.55 -11.53
N ASN A 240 -10.76 10.46 -11.06
CA ASN A 240 -9.75 9.70 -11.79
C ASN A 240 -8.59 10.59 -12.27
N ILE A 241 -8.20 11.56 -11.44
CA ILE A 241 -7.10 12.49 -11.72
C ILE A 241 -5.89 12.12 -10.88
N ILE A 242 -4.72 12.01 -11.51
CA ILE A 242 -3.43 11.88 -10.86
C ILE A 242 -2.65 13.19 -10.99
N LYS A 243 -2.06 13.64 -9.88
CA LYS A 243 -1.22 14.84 -9.81
C LYS A 243 0.17 14.48 -9.33
N ASN A 244 1.19 15.12 -9.89
CA ASN A 244 2.58 14.95 -9.50
C ASN A 244 3.14 16.26 -8.94
N VAL A 245 3.15 16.38 -7.62
CA VAL A 245 3.59 17.59 -6.92
C VAL A 245 5.10 17.54 -6.69
N SER A 246 5.85 18.46 -7.29
CA SER A 246 7.29 18.59 -7.04
C SER A 246 7.55 19.13 -5.63
N LEU A 247 8.20 18.35 -4.77
CA LEU A 247 8.50 18.77 -3.41
C LEU A 247 9.67 19.77 -3.36
N GLN A 248 10.62 19.66 -4.30
CA GLN A 248 11.70 20.63 -4.44
C GLN A 248 11.17 22.01 -4.87
N ASN A 249 10.41 22.07 -5.96
CA ASN A 249 9.98 23.36 -6.53
C ASN A 249 8.86 24.02 -5.72
N THR A 250 7.98 23.23 -5.11
CA THR A 250 6.81 23.75 -4.38
C THR A 250 7.15 24.10 -2.93
N TYR A 251 7.98 23.29 -2.27
CA TYR A 251 8.23 23.40 -0.82
C TYR A 251 9.70 23.56 -0.46
N GLY A 252 10.62 23.62 -1.43
CA GLY A 252 12.04 23.89 -1.19
C GLY A 252 12.83 22.71 -0.60
N PHE A 253 12.36 21.47 -0.74
CA PHE A 253 13.12 20.29 -0.30
C PHE A 253 14.43 20.15 -1.08
N ASN A 254 15.53 19.92 -0.36
CA ASN A 254 16.87 19.70 -0.94
C ASN A 254 17.37 18.25 -0.79
N GLU A 255 16.64 17.44 -0.02
CA GLU A 255 16.88 16.03 0.21
C GLU A 255 15.65 15.22 -0.21
N GLY A 256 15.88 14.02 -0.71
CA GLY A 256 14.84 13.04 -0.97
C GLY A 256 14.89 11.95 0.09
N PHE A 257 13.72 11.43 0.45
CA PHE A 257 13.58 10.46 1.53
C PHE A 257 12.94 9.18 1.01
N PHE A 258 13.32 8.04 1.57
CA PHE A 258 12.87 6.73 1.12
C PHE A 258 12.87 5.70 2.24
N HIS A 259 12.31 4.53 1.93
CA HIS A 259 11.94 3.49 2.89
C HIS A 259 11.10 4.02 4.06
N GLY A 260 10.15 4.90 3.74
CA GLY A 260 9.28 5.52 4.72
C GLY A 260 7.90 4.91 4.82
N GLN A 261 7.20 5.32 5.87
CA GLN A 261 5.81 5.01 6.15
C GLN A 261 5.03 6.31 6.28
N ALA A 262 3.75 6.29 5.90
CA ALA A 262 2.86 7.42 6.08
C ALA A 262 1.51 6.96 6.67
N GLN A 263 0.90 7.80 7.50
CA GLN A 263 -0.37 7.54 8.18
C GLN A 263 -1.26 8.78 8.12
N HIS A 264 -2.59 8.59 8.16
CA HIS A 264 -3.57 9.68 8.16
C HIS A 264 -3.99 10.02 9.59
N LEU A 265 -3.59 11.19 10.08
CA LEU A 265 -4.03 11.74 11.36
C LEU A 265 -5.33 12.52 11.14
N GLN A 266 -6.38 12.18 11.87
CA GLN A 266 -7.68 12.84 11.73
C GLN A 266 -7.79 14.05 12.65
N VAL A 267 -6.73 14.86 12.67
CA VAL A 267 -6.65 16.08 13.47
C VAL A 267 -6.85 17.32 12.62
N GLY A 268 -7.67 18.24 13.11
CA GLY A 268 -7.42 19.65 12.88
C GLY A 268 -7.88 20.33 11.59
N GLY A 269 -8.85 19.76 10.90
CA GLY A 269 -9.48 20.39 9.74
C GLY A 269 -10.41 19.44 9.00
N GLN A 270 -10.95 19.88 7.85
CA GLN A 270 -11.88 19.06 7.06
C GLN A 270 -11.26 17.76 6.51
N LYS A 271 -9.93 17.69 6.33
CA LYS A 271 -9.24 16.55 5.72
C LYS A 271 -8.16 15.86 6.56
N GLY A 272 -7.73 16.45 7.67
CA GLY A 272 -6.64 15.91 8.51
C GLY A 272 -5.23 16.14 7.96
N LEU A 273 -4.26 15.47 8.59
CA LEU A 273 -2.83 15.53 8.24
C LEU A 273 -2.31 14.18 7.76
N LEU A 274 -1.28 14.18 6.91
CA LEU A 274 -0.44 13.00 6.69
C LEU A 274 0.79 13.09 7.59
N LEU A 275 1.03 12.07 8.41
CA LEU A 275 2.28 11.89 9.14
C LEU A 275 3.19 10.95 8.38
N SER A 276 4.40 11.40 8.06
CA SER A 276 5.40 10.59 7.37
C SER A 276 6.70 10.48 8.17
N ILE A 277 7.24 9.27 8.23
CA ILE A 277 8.57 8.97 8.79
C ILE A 277 9.34 8.14 7.79
N PHE A 278 10.60 8.51 7.55
CA PHE A 278 11.48 7.82 6.60
C PHE A 278 12.66 7.21 7.32
N GLY A 279 13.17 6.10 6.78
CA GLY A 279 14.37 5.45 7.32
C GLY A 279 15.66 6.05 6.78
N GLU A 280 15.64 6.46 5.51
CA GLU A 280 16.82 6.92 4.79
C GLU A 280 16.54 8.20 4.01
N LYS A 281 17.60 8.94 3.71
CA LYS A 281 17.60 10.16 2.91
C LYS A 281 18.86 10.29 2.08
N TYR A 282 18.77 11.05 1.00
CA TYR A 282 19.93 11.37 0.17
C TYR A 282 19.73 12.72 -0.54
N PRO A 283 20.81 13.47 -0.85
CA PRO A 283 20.70 14.70 -1.63
C PRO A 283 19.94 14.49 -2.95
N LEU A 284 19.09 15.44 -3.31
CA LEU A 284 18.37 15.39 -4.59
C LEU A 284 19.33 15.47 -5.78
N GLN A 285 18.90 14.89 -6.91
CA GLN A 285 19.60 14.96 -8.20
C GLN A 285 21.00 14.31 -8.21
N LYS A 286 21.34 13.52 -7.19
CA LYS A 286 22.60 12.76 -7.11
C LYS A 286 22.32 11.26 -7.11
N TYR A 287 23.10 10.54 -7.90
CA TYR A 287 23.10 9.08 -7.89
C TYR A 287 23.78 8.53 -6.65
N PHE A 288 23.27 7.43 -6.14
CA PHE A 288 23.91 6.60 -5.12
C PHE A 288 23.83 5.13 -5.54
N SER A 289 24.80 4.34 -5.09
CA SER A 289 24.86 2.91 -5.41
C SER A 289 23.86 2.12 -4.58
N ASP A 290 23.07 1.24 -5.20
CA ASP A 290 22.08 0.35 -4.54
C ASP A 290 21.07 1.06 -3.60
N ASP A 291 20.04 0.35 -3.13
CA ASP A 291 19.01 0.89 -2.22
C ASP A 291 19.47 0.88 -0.74
N TYR A 292 20.78 0.67 -0.47
CA TYR A 292 21.36 0.56 0.88
C TYR A 292 22.29 1.71 1.27
N ASN A 293 22.67 2.59 0.34
CA ASN A 293 23.64 3.66 0.61
C ASN A 293 22.97 5.00 0.96
N GLY A 294 21.73 4.96 1.46
CA GLY A 294 21.09 6.14 2.04
C GLY A 294 21.74 6.56 3.34
N GLN A 295 21.62 7.86 3.65
CA GLN A 295 21.96 8.38 4.96
C GLN A 295 20.79 8.16 5.91
N GLN A 296 21.05 7.84 7.17
CA GLN A 296 19.99 7.71 8.17
C GLN A 296 19.13 8.98 8.28
N SER A 297 17.81 8.79 8.30
CA SER A 297 16.84 9.84 8.59
C SER A 297 16.63 10.00 10.09
N SER A 298 16.31 11.22 10.54
CA SER A 298 16.11 11.51 11.95
C SER A 298 14.67 11.25 12.39
N PHE A 299 14.49 10.44 13.44
CA PHE A 299 13.19 10.21 14.09
C PHE A 299 12.78 11.37 15.03
N LYS A 300 13.63 12.38 15.20
CA LYS A 300 13.34 13.60 15.96
C LYS A 300 12.39 14.54 15.21
N ASN A 301 12.40 14.50 13.88
CA ASN A 301 11.69 15.44 13.04
C ASN A 301 10.53 14.74 12.35
N ILE A 302 9.31 15.04 12.76
CA ILE A 302 8.09 14.39 12.25
C ILE A 302 7.52 15.25 11.12
N MET A 303 7.49 14.68 9.92
CA MET A 303 6.99 15.37 8.74
C MET A 303 5.47 15.26 8.69
N LEU A 304 4.79 16.40 8.62
CA LEU A 304 3.35 16.50 8.61
C LEU A 304 2.89 17.26 7.36
N TYR A 305 1.94 16.72 6.61
CA TYR A 305 1.34 17.39 5.46
C TYR A 305 -0.13 17.68 5.73
N ASP A 306 -0.51 18.94 5.73
CA ASP A 306 -1.90 19.38 5.77
C ASP A 306 -2.52 19.21 4.39
N ILE A 307 -3.48 18.28 4.31
CA ILE A 307 -4.15 17.91 3.05
C ILE A 307 -5.05 19.04 2.56
N ALA A 308 -5.68 19.80 3.46
CA ALA A 308 -6.64 20.83 3.09
C ALA A 308 -5.95 22.10 2.59
N ASN A 309 -4.85 22.49 3.25
CA ASN A 309 -4.10 23.69 2.92
C ASN A 309 -2.86 23.43 2.04
N GLU A 310 -2.64 22.17 1.66
CA GLU A 310 -1.52 21.71 0.85
C GLU A 310 -0.17 22.20 1.38
N ARG A 311 0.10 21.97 2.67
CA ARG A 311 1.27 22.54 3.35
C ARG A 311 2.03 21.53 4.20
N TRP A 312 3.36 21.56 4.08
CA TRP A 312 4.25 20.76 4.93
C TRP A 312 4.65 21.49 6.20
N TYR A 313 4.76 20.73 7.28
CA TYR A 313 5.29 21.10 8.58
C TYR A 313 6.31 20.05 9.04
N ASN A 314 7.20 20.47 9.94
CA ASN A 314 8.11 19.58 10.62
C ASN A 314 7.98 19.83 12.12
N GLN A 315 7.46 18.85 12.86
CA GLN A 315 7.27 18.95 14.30
C GLN A 315 8.39 18.18 15.02
N THR A 316 9.05 18.85 15.97
CA THR A 316 10.12 18.24 16.76
C THR A 316 9.52 17.32 17.82
N ALA A 317 9.93 16.06 17.82
CA ALA A 317 9.63 15.08 18.84
C ALA A 317 10.68 15.06 19.96
N THR A 318 10.26 14.59 21.13
CA THR A 318 11.11 14.32 22.30
C THR A 318 11.14 12.82 22.59
N PHE A 319 11.98 12.41 23.54
CA PHE A 319 12.27 11.01 23.84
C PHE A 319 12.09 10.76 25.33
N PHE A 320 11.32 9.76 25.70
CA PHE A 320 11.18 9.40 27.10
C PHE A 320 12.51 8.85 27.62
N ASN A 321 12.98 9.31 28.78
CA ASN A 321 14.29 8.97 29.35
C ASN A 321 15.48 9.21 28.39
N ASP A 322 15.34 10.14 27.44
CA ASP A 322 16.34 10.38 26.38
C ASP A 322 16.69 9.13 25.54
N GLU A 323 15.82 8.11 25.53
CA GLU A 323 16.00 6.90 24.74
C GLU A 323 15.56 7.14 23.29
N LEU A 324 16.52 7.12 22.36
CA LEU A 324 16.26 7.32 20.94
C LEU A 324 15.85 6.00 20.25
N PRO A 325 14.83 6.02 19.36
CA PRO A 325 14.64 4.94 18.41
C PRO A 325 15.92 4.67 17.64
N GLU A 326 16.31 3.39 17.62
CA GLU A 326 17.47 2.95 16.84
C GLU A 326 17.24 3.31 15.35
N PRO A 327 18.24 3.89 14.66
CA PRO A 327 18.15 4.20 13.25
C PRO A 327 17.74 2.97 12.45
N ARG A 328 16.68 3.10 11.64
CA ARG A 328 16.07 1.95 10.97
C ARG A 328 15.52 2.29 9.61
N THR A 329 15.54 1.31 8.72
CA THR A 329 14.94 1.34 7.39
C THR A 329 14.10 0.08 7.17
N ARG A 330 13.19 0.12 6.19
CA ARG A 330 12.33 -1.04 5.83
C ARG A 330 11.52 -1.60 7.00
N PHE A 331 11.16 -0.71 7.94
CA PHE A 331 10.27 -0.97 9.07
C PHE A 331 8.81 -0.79 8.63
N CYS A 332 7.87 -1.16 9.48
CA CYS A 332 6.45 -0.90 9.27
C CYS A 332 5.91 0.06 10.35
N SER A 333 4.78 0.71 10.08
CA SER A 333 4.09 1.52 11.07
C SER A 333 2.58 1.40 10.98
N VAL A 334 1.90 1.62 12.11
CA VAL A 334 0.44 1.75 12.18
C VAL A 334 0.08 2.92 13.09
N LEU A 335 -0.97 3.65 12.72
CA LEU A 335 -1.60 4.62 13.60
C LEU A 335 -2.80 3.98 14.29
N VAL A 336 -2.88 4.10 15.61
CA VAL A 336 -4.03 3.66 16.40
C VAL A 336 -4.50 4.76 17.33
N GLN A 337 -5.80 4.76 17.60
CA GLN A 337 -6.47 5.72 18.45
C GLN A 337 -6.98 5.01 19.70
N ASP A 338 -6.77 5.60 20.87
CA ASP A 338 -7.27 5.04 22.14
C ASP A 338 -8.80 5.07 22.19
N SER A 339 -9.43 3.91 22.41
CA SER A 339 -10.88 3.82 22.55
C SER A 339 -11.41 4.48 23.82
N THR A 340 -10.59 4.62 24.87
CA THR A 340 -11.02 5.20 26.15
C THR A 340 -11.14 6.72 26.12
N THR A 341 -10.48 7.38 25.18
CA THR A 341 -10.62 8.83 24.94
C THR A 341 -11.76 9.16 23.99
N ARG A 342 -12.38 8.14 23.39
CA ARG A 342 -13.54 8.27 22.51
C ARG A 342 -14.80 8.22 23.39
N ASN A 343 -15.61 9.28 23.39
CA ASN A 343 -16.93 9.22 24.01
C ASN A 343 -17.74 8.10 23.33
N TRP A 344 -18.08 7.07 24.10
CA TRP A 344 -18.50 5.73 23.66
C TRP A 344 -19.91 5.63 23.05
N GLU A 345 -20.54 6.73 22.66
CA GLU A 345 -21.84 6.70 22.00
C GLU A 345 -21.62 6.83 20.48
N TYR A 346 -21.75 5.72 19.75
CA TYR A 346 -21.59 5.56 18.28
C TYR A 346 -20.17 5.37 17.72
N VAL A 347 -19.63 4.14 17.66
CA VAL A 347 -18.95 3.61 16.46
C VAL A 347 -18.92 2.06 16.50
N ASN A 348 -20.02 1.43 16.12
CA ASN A 348 -19.94 0.18 15.37
C ASN A 348 -20.31 0.56 13.94
N CYS A 349 -19.50 0.18 12.95
CA CYS A 349 -19.52 0.58 11.54
C CYS A 349 -18.93 1.98 11.23
N PHE A 350 -17.71 1.98 10.69
CA PHE A 350 -16.96 3.15 10.21
C PHE A 350 -17.41 3.55 8.78
N TRP A 351 -18.64 4.09 8.64
CA TRP A 351 -19.14 4.65 7.38
C TRP A 351 -19.99 5.92 7.51
N ASP A 352 -20.31 6.36 8.73
CA ASP A 352 -21.15 7.55 8.93
C ASP A 352 -20.29 8.82 9.19
N ILE A 353 -20.19 9.65 8.15
CA ILE A 353 -19.46 10.93 8.15
C ILE A 353 -20.20 12.01 8.98
N THR A 354 -21.42 11.73 9.48
CA THR A 354 -22.21 12.74 10.21
C THR A 354 -21.86 12.86 11.70
N ALA A 355 -21.02 11.99 12.25
CA ALA A 355 -20.62 11.99 13.66
C ALA A 355 -19.32 12.80 13.96
N LEU A 356 -19.09 13.90 13.26
CA LEU A 356 -17.92 14.78 13.42
C LEU A 356 -18.06 15.81 14.55
N ASP A 357 -18.82 15.51 15.61
CA ASP A 357 -19.15 16.50 16.67
C ASP A 357 -18.35 16.35 17.98
N HIS A 358 -17.31 15.51 18.03
CA HIS A 358 -16.45 15.38 19.21
C HIS A 358 -14.96 15.27 18.87
N ALA A 359 -14.36 16.36 18.43
CA ALA A 359 -12.94 16.61 18.69
C ALA A 359 -12.82 17.03 20.16
N LEU A 360 -11.87 16.49 20.93
CA LEU A 360 -11.10 17.22 21.97
C LEU A 360 -10.16 16.37 22.86
N THR A 361 -10.08 15.03 22.74
CA THR A 361 -9.20 14.22 23.63
C THR A 361 -8.48 13.05 22.97
N ASP A 362 -8.50 12.92 21.64
CA ASP A 362 -7.97 11.73 20.98
C ASP A 362 -6.44 11.65 21.07
N VAL A 363 -5.97 10.74 21.91
CA VAL A 363 -4.55 10.38 21.96
C VAL A 363 -4.30 9.37 20.85
N GLU A 364 -3.77 9.86 19.73
CA GLU A 364 -3.29 9.01 18.64
C GLU A 364 -1.86 8.52 18.96
N SER A 365 -1.60 7.27 18.60
CA SER A 365 -0.31 6.61 18.82
C SER A 365 0.17 5.97 17.52
N LEU A 366 1.30 6.43 17.03
CA LEU A 366 1.99 5.80 15.91
C LEU A 366 2.92 4.73 16.46
N TRP A 367 2.63 3.47 16.15
CA TRP A 367 3.50 2.34 16.47
C TRP A 367 4.40 2.06 15.28
N ILE A 368 5.68 1.83 15.54
CA ILE A 368 6.65 1.34 14.55
C ILE A 368 7.25 0.03 15.03
N TYR A 369 7.47 -0.90 14.11
CA TYR A 369 8.06 -2.19 14.42
C TYR A 369 9.12 -2.61 13.40
N GLY A 370 10.15 -3.24 13.94
CA GLY A 370 11.20 -3.90 13.19
C GLY A 370 12.01 -2.94 12.31
N GLY A 371 12.50 -3.50 11.22
CA GLY A 371 13.41 -2.87 10.27
C GLY A 371 14.78 -3.52 10.30
N GLN A 372 15.72 -2.88 9.65
CA GLN A 372 17.15 -3.14 9.75
C GLN A 372 17.85 -1.82 10.07
N GLY A 373 19.03 -1.90 10.69
CA GLY A 373 19.91 -0.74 10.84
C GLY A 373 20.30 -0.15 9.49
N VAL A 374 20.58 1.15 9.49
CA VAL A 374 21.15 1.84 8.33
C VAL A 374 22.67 1.73 8.47
N ALA A 375 23.29 0.77 7.79
CA ALA A 375 24.74 0.59 7.76
C ALA A 375 25.29 0.75 6.34
N GLU A 376 26.58 1.07 6.22
CA GLU A 376 27.24 1.23 4.92
C GLU A 376 27.27 -0.07 4.08
N ARG A 377 27.01 -1.23 4.69
CA ARG A 377 26.92 -2.52 3.99
C ARG A 377 25.73 -3.36 4.44
N ARG A 378 25.20 -4.13 3.49
CA ARG A 378 24.03 -5.00 3.66
C ARG A 378 24.26 -6.13 4.68
N ASP A 379 25.44 -6.72 4.66
CA ASP A 379 25.87 -7.86 5.50
C ASP A 379 26.21 -7.47 6.94
N THR A 380 26.41 -6.18 7.21
CA THR A 380 26.73 -5.65 8.54
C THR A 380 25.58 -4.89 9.21
N SER A 381 24.44 -4.77 8.53
CA SER A 381 23.27 -4.07 9.05
C SER A 381 22.60 -4.89 10.16
N PRO A 382 22.63 -4.43 11.43
CA PRO A 382 22.02 -5.18 12.52
C PRO A 382 20.51 -5.26 12.32
N GLY A 383 19.90 -6.36 12.76
CA GLY A 383 18.46 -6.42 12.84
C GLY A 383 17.93 -5.46 13.90
N VAL A 384 16.78 -4.85 13.64
CA VAL A 384 16.06 -4.05 14.63
C VAL A 384 14.73 -4.74 14.91
N ASP A 385 14.41 -4.94 16.18
CA ASP A 385 13.18 -5.58 16.66
C ASP A 385 12.40 -4.70 17.65
N GLY A 386 13.02 -3.64 18.17
CA GLY A 386 12.38 -2.73 19.12
C GLY A 386 11.08 -2.12 18.57
N ILE A 387 10.02 -2.23 19.36
CA ILE A 387 8.75 -1.56 19.14
C ILE A 387 8.80 -0.18 19.80
N TRP A 388 8.47 0.85 19.03
CA TRP A 388 8.43 2.23 19.51
C TRP A 388 7.09 2.87 19.21
N VAL A 389 6.67 3.76 20.10
CA VAL A 389 5.41 4.49 19.99
C VAL A 389 5.68 5.98 20.04
N LEU A 390 5.26 6.70 19.00
CA LEU A 390 5.18 8.16 19.01
C LEU A 390 3.75 8.55 19.41
N THR A 391 3.66 9.30 20.50
CA THR A 391 2.38 9.78 21.03
C THR A 391 2.06 11.17 20.52
N MET A 392 0.79 11.43 20.19
CA MET A 392 0.29 12.74 19.77
C MET A 392 -0.88 13.16 20.67
N PRO A 393 -0.98 14.44 21.06
CA PRO A 393 -0.21 15.59 20.56
C PRO A 393 1.14 15.84 21.28
N ALA A 394 1.60 14.96 22.18
CA ALA A 394 2.83 15.17 22.94
C ALA A 394 4.13 15.13 22.09
N PHE A 395 4.07 14.49 20.91
CA PHE A 395 5.22 14.12 20.09
C PHE A 395 6.36 13.50 20.91
N LEU A 396 6.01 12.56 21.80
CA LEU A 396 6.93 11.85 22.67
C LEU A 396 7.10 10.42 22.18
N TRP A 397 8.34 10.02 21.90
CA TRP A 397 8.72 8.64 21.65
C TRP A 397 8.84 7.85 22.95
N VAL A 398 8.24 6.67 22.97
CA VAL A 398 8.25 5.72 24.08
C VAL A 398 8.63 4.33 23.54
N LYS A 399 9.70 3.74 24.10
CA LYS A 399 10.06 2.34 23.82
C LYS A 399 9.10 1.40 24.54
N ILE A 400 8.62 0.38 23.83
CA ILE A 400 7.88 -0.73 24.42
C ILE A 400 8.90 -1.81 24.79
N THR A 401 8.98 -2.14 26.07
CA THR A 401 10.04 -2.99 26.60
C THR A 401 9.94 -4.42 26.06
N ASP A 402 10.90 -4.74 25.21
CA ASP A 402 11.44 -6.03 24.74
C ASP A 402 10.59 -7.31 24.94
N PRO A 403 9.42 -7.44 24.27
CA PRO A 403 8.86 -8.76 24.05
C PRO A 403 9.67 -9.41 22.93
N VAL A 404 10.73 -10.17 23.28
CA VAL A 404 11.66 -10.92 22.40
C VAL A 404 11.11 -11.01 20.98
N GLY A 405 11.43 -9.98 20.19
CA GLY A 405 10.89 -9.83 18.85
C GLY A 405 11.69 -10.66 17.88
N THR A 406 11.08 -11.13 16.80
CA THR A 406 11.90 -11.61 15.69
C THR A 406 12.30 -10.40 14.85
N HIS A 407 13.56 -9.96 14.92
CA HIS A 407 14.09 -8.91 14.03
C HIS A 407 13.65 -9.15 12.58
N ARG A 408 13.01 -8.16 11.95
CA ARG A 408 12.40 -8.32 10.63
C ARG A 408 12.46 -7.07 9.79
N ARG A 409 12.83 -7.20 8.53
CA ARG A 409 12.81 -6.12 7.52
C ARG A 409 11.89 -6.42 6.36
N GLY A 410 11.42 -5.37 5.69
CA GLY A 410 10.62 -5.49 4.47
C GLY A 410 9.27 -6.17 4.71
N HIS A 411 8.79 -6.18 5.94
CA HIS A 411 7.43 -6.61 6.26
C HIS A 411 6.48 -5.41 6.13
N THR A 412 5.19 -5.69 6.10
CA THR A 412 4.13 -4.69 6.27
C THR A 412 3.40 -4.97 7.58
N CYS A 413 2.72 -3.96 8.14
CA CYS A 413 1.83 -4.21 9.28
C CYS A 413 0.57 -3.35 9.25
N HIS A 414 -0.45 -3.83 9.95
CA HIS A 414 -1.75 -3.19 10.10
C HIS A 414 -2.28 -3.39 11.52
N ALA A 415 -3.12 -2.49 11.99
CA ALA A 415 -3.79 -2.61 13.28
C ALA A 415 -5.24 -3.06 13.08
N VAL A 416 -5.68 -4.05 13.85
CA VAL A 416 -7.09 -4.46 13.96
C VAL A 416 -7.42 -4.70 15.42
N GLY A 417 -8.41 -3.97 15.94
CA GLY A 417 -8.71 -4.02 17.37
C GLY A 417 -7.49 -3.58 18.18
N SER A 418 -7.04 -4.39 19.15
CA SER A 418 -5.79 -4.17 19.89
C SER A 418 -4.58 -4.85 19.26
N GLN A 419 -4.71 -5.48 18.09
CA GLN A 419 -3.70 -6.36 17.54
C GLN A 419 -2.95 -5.72 16.38
N LEU A 420 -1.62 -5.71 16.48
CA LEU A 420 -0.71 -5.41 15.39
C LEU A 420 -0.48 -6.70 14.58
N ILE A 421 -0.94 -6.71 13.33
CA ILE A 421 -0.75 -7.80 12.38
C ILE A 421 0.50 -7.49 11.56
N VAL A 422 1.55 -8.29 11.75
CA VAL A 422 2.81 -8.22 10.98
C VAL A 422 2.79 -9.29 9.90
N ILE A 423 3.13 -8.90 8.66
CA ILE A 423 2.98 -9.75 7.49
C ILE A 423 4.32 -9.87 6.77
N GLY A 424 4.81 -11.11 6.65
CA GLY A 424 6.04 -11.43 5.94
C GLY A 424 7.29 -10.76 6.54
N GLY A 425 8.22 -10.40 5.65
CA GLY A 425 9.57 -9.94 5.96
C GLY A 425 10.60 -11.06 6.02
N SER A 426 11.85 -10.68 6.29
CA SER A 426 12.93 -11.62 6.61
C SER A 426 13.72 -11.12 7.80
N ARG A 427 14.50 -12.02 8.42
CA ARG A 427 15.54 -11.57 9.35
C ARG A 427 16.57 -10.69 8.61
N PRO A 428 17.07 -9.61 9.23
CA PRO A 428 18.05 -8.72 8.58
C PRO A 428 19.46 -9.33 8.41
N ASP A 429 19.86 -10.21 9.33
CA ASP A 429 21.10 -10.99 9.34
C ASP A 429 21.06 -12.23 8.43
N GLY A 430 19.86 -12.69 8.08
CA GLY A 430 19.66 -13.78 7.14
C GLY A 430 19.75 -13.33 5.68
N GLU A 431 20.60 -13.98 4.90
CA GLU A 431 20.52 -13.91 3.45
C GLU A 431 19.36 -14.78 2.97
N VAL A 432 18.28 -14.12 2.53
CA VAL A 432 17.07 -14.78 2.02
C VAL A 432 17.38 -15.73 0.85
N THR A 433 18.48 -15.49 0.15
CA THR A 433 19.00 -16.25 -0.98
C THR A 433 19.71 -17.55 -0.60
N LEU A 434 20.09 -17.74 0.67
CA LEU A 434 20.78 -18.95 1.12
C LEU A 434 19.77 -20.07 1.48
N GLN A 435 20.15 -21.31 1.18
CA GLN A 435 19.37 -22.51 1.53
C GLN A 435 19.32 -22.78 3.04
N GLU A 436 20.26 -22.23 3.80
CA GLU A 436 20.40 -22.46 5.25
C GLU A 436 19.44 -21.60 6.10
N ASP A 437 18.76 -20.64 5.48
CA ASP A 437 17.80 -19.78 6.14
C ASP A 437 16.49 -20.53 6.39
N GLU A 438 16.19 -20.86 7.66
CA GLU A 438 14.99 -21.61 8.06
C GLU A 438 13.72 -20.97 7.48
N CYS A 439 12.87 -21.82 6.88
CA CYS A 439 11.56 -21.40 6.44
C CYS A 439 10.73 -20.89 7.60
N GLU A 440 9.98 -19.82 7.33
CA GLU A 440 9.02 -19.32 8.28
C GLU A 440 7.68 -20.01 8.04
N ASN A 441 7.20 -20.70 9.05
CA ASN A 441 5.96 -21.47 8.94
C ASN A 441 4.71 -20.57 8.94
N ASN A 442 4.83 -19.31 9.40
CA ASN A 442 3.70 -18.40 9.55
C ASN A 442 3.90 -17.12 8.73
N LEU A 443 3.01 -16.88 7.77
CA LEU A 443 2.96 -15.63 7.00
C LEU A 443 2.64 -14.42 7.90
N LEU A 444 1.82 -14.64 8.93
CA LEU A 444 1.33 -13.62 9.85
C LEU A 444 1.94 -13.80 11.24
N LYS A 445 2.21 -12.68 11.90
CA LYS A 445 2.45 -12.62 13.35
C LYS A 445 1.52 -11.60 13.97
N ILE A 446 1.06 -11.90 15.18
CA ILE A 446 0.09 -11.08 15.88
C ILE A 446 0.72 -10.60 17.17
N PHE A 447 0.64 -9.31 17.45
CA PHE A 447 1.14 -8.70 18.67
C PHE A 447 0.02 -7.95 19.36
N ASP A 448 -0.28 -8.27 20.63
CA ASP A 448 -1.25 -7.52 21.43
C ASP A 448 -0.63 -6.20 21.88
N MET A 449 -1.16 -5.10 21.36
CA MET A 449 -0.71 -3.75 21.71
C MET A 449 -1.24 -3.28 23.06
N ASN A 450 -2.30 -3.88 23.62
CA ASN A 450 -2.79 -3.52 24.97
C ASN A 450 -1.90 -4.10 26.06
N ASN A 451 -1.54 -5.38 25.91
CA ASN A 451 -0.59 -6.09 26.75
C ASN A 451 0.58 -6.57 25.89
N PRO A 452 1.58 -5.70 25.64
CA PRO A 452 2.71 -5.94 24.73
C PRO A 452 3.27 -7.37 24.73
N SER A 453 2.77 -8.22 23.84
CA SER A 453 3.17 -9.63 23.74
C SER A 453 2.75 -10.27 22.41
N TRP A 454 3.59 -11.17 21.90
CA TRP A 454 3.29 -11.96 20.69
C TRP A 454 2.25 -13.04 20.97
N GLN A 455 1.32 -13.20 20.04
CA GLN A 455 0.19 -14.11 20.13
C GLN A 455 0.28 -15.21 19.07
N THR A 456 -0.28 -16.38 19.39
CA THR A 456 -0.42 -17.50 18.44
C THR A 456 -1.75 -17.49 17.70
N SER A 457 -2.65 -16.57 18.03
CA SER A 457 -3.95 -16.43 17.38
C SER A 457 -4.33 -14.95 17.16
N PHE A 458 -5.16 -14.75 16.15
CA PHE A 458 -5.85 -13.50 15.90
C PHE A 458 -7.24 -13.53 16.54
N ASN A 459 -7.65 -12.40 17.14
CA ASN A 459 -8.95 -12.19 17.76
C ASN A 459 -9.63 -10.96 17.14
N ALA A 460 -10.71 -11.21 16.41
CA ALA A 460 -11.40 -10.20 15.61
C ALA A 460 -12.15 -9.14 16.44
N SER A 461 -12.37 -9.41 17.73
CA SER A 461 -13.25 -8.64 18.63
C SER A 461 -12.48 -7.81 19.67
N THR A 462 -11.17 -7.67 19.54
CA THR A 462 -10.37 -6.85 20.46
C THR A 462 -10.59 -5.36 20.24
N THR A 463 -10.29 -4.56 21.26
CA THR A 463 -10.36 -3.10 21.19
C THR A 463 -9.08 -2.52 21.78
N TYR A 464 -8.46 -1.59 21.06
CA TYR A 464 -7.25 -0.93 21.53
C TYR A 464 -7.54 0.02 22.69
N ASN A 465 -6.81 -0.18 23.78
CA ASN A 465 -6.74 0.68 24.93
C ASN A 465 -5.28 1.02 25.13
N GLN A 466 -4.93 2.30 25.18
CA GLN A 466 -3.53 2.67 25.25
C GLN A 466 -2.88 2.08 26.51
N PRO A 467 -1.79 1.30 26.37
CA PRO A 467 -1.07 0.72 27.49
C PRO A 467 -0.67 1.77 28.54
N ASN A 468 -0.70 1.38 29.82
CA ASN A 468 -0.33 2.26 30.93
C ASN A 468 1.06 2.89 30.76
N ILE A 469 2.02 2.15 30.19
CA ILE A 469 3.38 2.66 29.94
C ILE A 469 3.38 3.85 28.97
N ILE A 470 2.47 3.91 28.01
CA ILE A 470 2.34 5.03 27.07
C ILE A 470 1.44 6.10 27.70
N ARG A 471 0.27 5.70 28.20
CA ARG A 471 -0.76 6.60 28.74
C ARG A 471 -0.21 7.49 29.85
N SER A 472 0.45 6.89 30.85
CA SER A 472 1.05 7.64 31.97
C SER A 472 2.09 8.69 31.57
N ARG A 473 2.62 8.61 30.35
CA ARG A 473 3.67 9.48 29.81
C ARG A 473 3.16 10.52 28.81
N ALA A 474 1.98 10.30 28.22
CA ALA A 474 1.47 11.12 27.13
C ALA A 474 0.11 11.77 27.40
N SER A 475 -0.78 11.11 28.16
CA SER A 475 -2.17 11.57 28.35
C SER A 475 -2.31 12.86 29.16
N ALA A 476 -1.23 13.31 29.81
CA ALA A 476 -1.20 14.59 30.52
C ALA A 476 -0.93 15.80 29.60
N PHE A 477 -0.57 15.57 28.33
CA PHE A 477 -0.10 16.63 27.44
C PHE A 477 -1.09 16.89 26.30
N SER A 478 -1.55 18.13 26.22
CA SER A 478 -2.39 18.65 25.13
C SER A 478 -1.58 19.34 24.03
N SER A 479 -0.26 19.30 24.11
CA SER A 479 0.67 19.94 23.17
C SER A 479 2.02 19.22 23.14
N PRO A 480 2.84 19.43 22.09
CA PRO A 480 4.18 18.86 22.02
C PRO A 480 5.02 19.29 23.21
N LEU A 481 5.80 18.35 23.77
CA LEU A 481 6.71 18.65 24.89
C LEU A 481 7.82 19.65 24.52
N SER A 482 8.21 19.67 23.24
CA SER A 482 9.14 20.62 22.66
C SER A 482 8.51 21.96 22.27
N GLY A 483 7.18 22.09 22.42
CA GLY A 483 6.40 23.19 21.85
C GLY A 483 6.09 23.00 20.36
N TRP A 484 5.09 23.75 19.87
CA TRP A 484 4.73 23.74 18.46
C TRP A 484 5.78 24.46 17.61
N THR A 485 6.20 23.84 16.51
CA THR A 485 7.13 24.48 15.56
C THR A 485 6.46 25.54 14.67
N SER A 486 5.13 25.55 14.62
CA SER A 486 4.33 26.53 13.89
C SER A 486 3.03 26.81 14.63
N THR A 487 2.61 28.08 14.67
CA THR A 487 1.29 28.47 15.19
C THR A 487 0.16 27.86 14.39
N ALA A 488 0.29 27.81 13.05
CA ALA A 488 -0.73 27.19 12.20
C ALA A 488 -0.90 25.70 12.49
N LEU A 489 0.19 24.97 12.76
CA LEU A 489 0.12 23.57 13.17
C LEU A 489 -0.56 23.42 14.56
N ALA A 490 -0.25 24.33 15.48
CA ALA A 490 -0.93 24.37 16.77
C ALA A 490 -2.44 24.59 16.62
N ASP A 491 -2.86 25.46 15.70
CA ASP A 491 -4.26 25.77 15.45
C ASP A 491 -4.99 24.60 14.81
N ILE A 492 -4.34 23.83 13.92
CA ILE A 492 -4.83 22.55 13.41
C ILE A 492 -5.14 21.63 14.59
N PHE A 493 -4.17 21.32 15.45
CA PHE A 493 -4.41 20.43 16.59
C PHE A 493 -5.40 20.95 17.66
N LYS A 494 -5.73 22.25 17.64
CA LYS A 494 -6.73 22.87 18.52
C LYS A 494 -8.11 23.04 17.87
N TYR A 495 -8.24 22.74 16.58
CA TYR A 495 -9.47 23.02 15.84
C TYR A 495 -10.65 22.24 16.43
N ASN A 496 -11.66 23.00 16.87
CA ASN A 496 -12.99 22.49 17.13
C ASN A 496 -13.85 22.84 15.91
N PRO A 497 -14.51 21.85 15.25
CA PRO A 497 -15.45 22.18 14.20
C PRO A 497 -16.51 23.14 14.76
N PRO A 498 -16.86 24.22 14.04
CA PRO A 498 -17.92 25.10 14.50
C PRO A 498 -19.21 24.29 14.60
N THR A 499 -19.75 24.18 15.82
CA THR A 499 -21.08 23.61 16.06
C THR A 499 -22.05 24.30 15.11
N ALA A 500 -22.75 23.51 14.29
CA ALA A 500 -23.81 24.02 13.42
C ALA A 500 -24.90 24.62 14.33
N THR A 501 -24.73 25.88 14.68
CA THR A 501 -25.70 26.61 15.47
C THR A 501 -26.89 26.78 14.54
N THR A 502 -27.95 26.02 14.78
CA THR A 502 -29.24 26.34 14.19
C THR A 502 -29.67 27.65 14.83
N THR A 503 -29.19 28.77 14.28
CA THR A 503 -29.69 30.08 14.64
C THR A 503 -31.11 30.15 14.08
N ALA A 504 -32.06 29.67 14.89
CA ALA A 504 -33.44 30.07 14.75
C ALA A 504 -33.43 31.59 14.72
N THR A 505 -33.72 32.16 13.54
CA THR A 505 -33.84 33.60 13.35
C THR A 505 -35.07 34.03 14.14
N THR A 506 -34.89 34.38 15.41
CA THR A 506 -35.88 35.17 16.14
C THR A 506 -35.87 36.55 15.50
N THR A 507 -36.82 36.76 14.60
CA THR A 507 -37.17 38.09 14.08
C THR A 507 -37.47 38.98 15.28
N ALA A 508 -36.58 39.95 15.53
CA ALA A 508 -36.79 40.96 16.53
C ALA A 508 -37.91 41.91 16.06
N THR A 509 -39.03 41.88 16.75
CA THR A 509 -40.10 42.86 16.65
C THR A 509 -39.66 44.13 17.37
N THR A 510 -39.42 45.22 16.64
CA THR A 510 -39.33 46.57 17.20
C THR A 510 -40.45 47.46 16.62
N THR A 511 -41.45 47.64 17.48
CA THR A 511 -42.40 48.74 17.67
C THR A 511 -42.37 49.89 16.64
N ALA A 512 -43.40 49.94 15.78
CA ALA A 512 -43.81 51.14 15.06
C ALA A 512 -44.93 51.86 15.84
N THR A 513 -44.83 53.19 15.92
CA THR A 513 -45.75 54.12 16.56
C THR A 513 -47.07 54.31 15.79
N GLN A 514 -48.10 54.72 16.53
CA GLN A 514 -49.54 54.69 16.21
C GLN A 514 -50.03 55.68 15.12
N SER A 515 -50.94 55.20 14.25
CA SER A 515 -52.28 55.69 13.78
C SER A 515 -52.55 57.19 13.47
N PRO A 516 -53.63 57.59 12.72
CA PRO A 516 -54.84 56.82 12.29
C PRO A 516 -55.37 57.07 10.84
N VAL A 517 -56.11 56.13 10.23
CA VAL A 517 -57.35 56.35 9.41
C VAL A 517 -58.05 54.99 9.17
N PRO A 518 -59.35 54.79 9.53
CA PRO A 518 -60.20 53.67 9.09
C PRO A 518 -61.18 54.14 7.96
N PRO A 519 -62.06 53.33 7.32
CA PRO A 519 -62.54 51.99 7.70
C PRO A 519 -62.82 50.98 6.54
N LYS A 520 -63.34 49.81 6.94
CA LYS A 520 -64.29 48.89 6.25
C LYS A 520 -63.74 47.64 5.57
N GLY A 521 -64.12 46.48 6.11
CA GLY A 521 -64.18 45.21 5.38
C GLY A 521 -64.13 43.94 6.25
N LEU A 522 -65.27 43.54 6.85
CA LEU A 522 -65.60 42.15 7.22
C LEU A 522 -65.58 41.29 5.92
N SER A 523 -65.35 39.97 5.82
CA SER A 523 -65.57 38.79 6.67
C SER A 523 -64.89 37.54 6.01
N PRO A 524 -64.94 36.32 6.61
CA PRO A 524 -64.06 35.16 6.38
C PRO A 524 -64.66 34.00 5.54
N GLY A 525 -63.80 33.04 5.13
CA GLY A 525 -64.14 31.72 4.56
C GLY A 525 -63.29 31.38 3.31
N SER A 526 -62.79 30.18 3.03
CA SER A 526 -63.32 28.84 3.32
C SER A 526 -62.25 27.75 3.09
N LYS A 527 -62.29 26.68 3.88
CA LYS A 527 -61.69 25.35 3.60
C LYS A 527 -62.61 24.56 2.66
N ILE A 528 -62.10 23.90 1.61
CA ILE A 528 -62.50 22.59 0.95
C ILE A 528 -61.35 22.27 -0.06
N ALA A 529 -60.49 21.23 0.03
CA ALA A 529 -60.60 19.77 -0.19
C ALA A 529 -60.60 19.26 -1.66
N ILE A 530 -59.92 18.10 -1.89
CA ILE A 530 -59.84 17.19 -3.07
C ILE A 530 -58.73 17.53 -4.11
N GLY A 531 -57.91 16.65 -4.70
CA GLY A 531 -57.73 15.20 -4.72
C GLY A 531 -56.84 14.77 -5.93
N VAL A 532 -56.07 13.69 -5.75
CA VAL A 532 -55.10 12.94 -6.59
C VAL A 532 -55.24 12.93 -8.14
N SER A 533 -54.11 13.07 -8.88
CA SER A 533 -53.70 12.16 -9.99
C SER A 533 -52.30 12.48 -10.59
N VAL A 534 -51.28 11.67 -10.28
CA VAL A 534 -50.02 11.58 -11.05
C VAL A 534 -49.81 10.12 -11.43
N SER A 535 -50.41 9.70 -12.55
CA SER A 535 -50.27 8.34 -13.08
C SER A 535 -50.17 8.28 -14.60
N LEU A 536 -49.90 9.40 -15.28
CA LEU A 536 -49.77 9.44 -16.76
C LEU A 536 -48.35 9.68 -17.26
N GLY A 537 -47.41 10.09 -16.40
CA GLY A 537 -46.01 10.32 -16.82
C GLY A 537 -45.19 9.03 -16.97
N ILE A 538 -45.39 8.06 -16.08
CA ILE A 538 -44.51 6.87 -15.99
C ILE A 538 -44.78 5.87 -17.12
N SER A 539 -46.03 5.69 -17.53
CA SER A 539 -46.40 4.78 -18.61
C SER A 539 -45.88 5.25 -19.98
N LEU A 540 -45.79 6.57 -20.20
CA LEU A 540 -45.26 7.13 -21.44
C LEU A 540 -43.74 6.94 -21.54
N PHE A 541 -43.02 7.11 -20.42
CA PHE A 541 -41.58 6.91 -20.36
C PHE A 541 -41.16 5.44 -20.53
N ILE A 542 -41.89 4.50 -19.93
CA ILE A 542 -41.61 3.07 -20.09
C ILE A 542 -41.94 2.62 -21.53
N GLY A 543 -43.02 3.12 -22.13
CA GLY A 543 -43.37 2.84 -23.52
C GLY A 543 -42.30 3.31 -24.52
N LEU A 544 -41.78 4.53 -24.33
CA LEU A 544 -40.70 5.08 -25.16
C LEU A 544 -39.39 4.30 -25.00
N ALA A 545 -39.01 3.93 -23.77
CA ALA A 545 -37.80 3.13 -23.52
C ALA A 545 -37.87 1.75 -24.20
N CYS A 546 -39.01 1.05 -24.09
CA CYS A 546 -39.20 -0.24 -24.76
C CYS A 546 -39.21 -0.12 -26.29
N PHE A 547 -39.75 0.96 -26.86
CA PHE A 547 -39.76 1.18 -28.32
C PHE A 547 -38.34 1.38 -28.88
N PHE A 548 -37.50 2.16 -28.21
CA PHE A 548 -36.11 2.39 -28.65
C PHE A 548 -35.22 1.15 -28.46
N PHE A 549 -35.42 0.37 -27.40
CA PHE A 549 -34.68 -0.89 -27.21
C PHE A 549 -35.07 -1.96 -28.23
N ARG A 550 -36.35 -2.06 -28.61
CA ARG A 550 -36.79 -2.99 -29.67
C ARG A 550 -36.25 -2.60 -31.05
N ARG A 551 -36.18 -1.31 -31.40
CA ARG A 551 -35.57 -0.86 -32.68
C ARG A 551 -34.08 -1.17 -32.77
N ARG A 552 -33.33 -1.14 -31.66
CA ARG A 552 -31.89 -1.48 -31.66
C ARG A 552 -31.61 -2.98 -31.78
N LEU A 553 -32.53 -3.84 -31.35
CA LEU A 553 -32.35 -5.30 -31.43
C LEU A 553 -32.76 -5.89 -32.79
N PHE A 554 -33.69 -5.25 -33.52
CA PHE A 554 -34.10 -5.70 -34.86
C PHE A 554 -33.24 -5.15 -36.01
N ALA A 555 -32.33 -4.21 -35.76
CA ALA A 555 -31.39 -3.69 -36.75
C ALA A 555 -30.05 -4.45 -36.84
N ARG A 556 -29.87 -5.55 -36.08
CA ARG A 556 -28.62 -6.35 -36.09
C ARG A 556 -28.72 -7.71 -36.81
N ASN A 557 -29.87 -8.08 -37.38
CA ASN A 557 -30.05 -9.38 -38.06
C ASN A 557 -30.86 -9.28 -39.38
N VAL A 558 -30.34 -8.58 -40.40
CA VAL A 558 -30.58 -8.74 -41.86
C VAL A 558 -29.43 -7.98 -42.55
N GLY A 559 -28.58 -8.49 -43.44
CA GLY A 559 -28.56 -9.75 -44.17
C GLY A 559 -27.15 -10.09 -44.67
N ASP A 560 -27.09 -11.28 -45.25
CA ASP A 560 -25.97 -12.20 -45.45
C ASP A 560 -25.46 -12.18 -46.91
N ALA A 561 -24.28 -12.81 -47.11
CA ALA A 561 -23.82 -13.54 -48.29
C ALA A 561 -23.62 -12.86 -49.69
N GLY A 562 -22.43 -13.11 -50.25
CA GLY A 562 -22.26 -13.62 -51.63
C GLY A 562 -21.60 -12.69 -52.66
N ASP A 563 -20.31 -12.90 -52.96
CA ASP A 563 -19.84 -13.43 -54.26
C ASP A 563 -18.31 -13.32 -54.44
N ALA A 564 -17.71 -14.43 -54.85
CA ALA A 564 -16.40 -14.52 -55.53
C ALA A 564 -16.69 -14.74 -57.04
N PRO A 565 -15.79 -14.42 -58.03
CA PRO A 565 -14.56 -15.21 -58.19
C PRO A 565 -13.34 -14.53 -58.90
N SER A 566 -12.24 -15.31 -58.88
CA SER A 566 -11.19 -15.52 -59.89
C SER A 566 -9.90 -14.68 -59.93
N THR A 567 -8.81 -15.33 -59.46
CA THR A 567 -7.51 -15.63 -60.13
C THR A 567 -6.70 -14.52 -60.84
N ALA A 568 -5.46 -14.31 -60.38
CA ALA A 568 -4.23 -14.45 -61.18
C ALA A 568 -2.96 -14.33 -60.30
N ASP A 569 -1.92 -15.06 -60.72
CA ASP A 569 -0.51 -15.18 -60.28
C ASP A 569 0.15 -13.88 -59.74
N THR A 570 1.22 -13.86 -58.93
CA THR A 570 2.52 -14.53 -59.18
C THR A 570 3.47 -14.35 -57.96
N SER A 571 4.30 -15.37 -57.73
CA SER A 571 5.70 -15.35 -57.22
C SER A 571 6.06 -14.78 -55.83
N ALA A 572 6.54 -15.69 -54.98
CA ALA A 572 7.60 -15.44 -54.00
C ALA A 572 8.94 -15.07 -54.69
N PRO A 573 9.91 -14.52 -53.94
CA PRO A 573 11.08 -15.35 -53.69
C PRO A 573 11.64 -15.27 -52.27
N ASN A 574 12.48 -16.26 -51.97
CA ASN A 574 13.16 -16.54 -50.72
C ASN A 574 14.65 -16.14 -50.83
N ALA A 575 15.25 -15.88 -49.66
CA ALA A 575 16.67 -16.05 -49.30
C ALA A 575 17.76 -14.99 -49.65
N ASN A 576 18.55 -14.71 -48.61
CA ASN A 576 19.96 -14.30 -48.52
C ASN A 576 20.39 -12.90 -49.01
N ASP A 577 20.78 -12.03 -48.06
CA ASP A 577 22.18 -11.63 -47.88
C ASP A 577 22.37 -10.61 -46.72
N GLN A 578 23.38 -10.89 -45.89
CA GLN A 578 24.14 -9.99 -45.02
C GLN A 578 25.62 -10.30 -45.31
N PRO A 579 26.63 -9.45 -45.01
CA PRO A 579 26.61 -8.10 -44.44
C PRO A 579 27.54 -7.10 -45.17
N VAL A 580 27.38 -5.78 -44.96
CA VAL A 580 28.44 -4.79 -45.25
C VAL A 580 28.47 -3.69 -44.17
N SER A 581 29.62 -3.58 -43.48
CA SER A 581 30.01 -2.50 -42.58
C SER A 581 30.15 -1.14 -43.30
N PRO A 582 30.10 -0.01 -42.57
CA PRO A 582 30.82 1.19 -42.97
C PRO A 582 32.07 1.44 -42.12
N VAL A 583 33.02 2.05 -42.80
CA VAL A 583 34.41 2.30 -42.47
C VAL A 583 34.59 3.53 -41.59
N LEU A 584 35.50 3.36 -40.64
CA LEU A 584 36.42 4.29 -39.99
C LEU A 584 36.70 5.61 -40.75
N VAL A 585 36.45 6.76 -40.11
CA VAL A 585 37.13 8.02 -40.45
C VAL A 585 38.00 8.44 -39.27
N THR A 586 39.29 8.54 -39.58
CA THR A 586 40.40 8.98 -38.72
C THR A 586 40.40 10.49 -38.54
N HIS A 587 40.60 10.96 -37.30
CA HIS A 587 41.40 12.16 -37.06
C HIS A 587 42.23 11.96 -35.80
N SER A 588 43.54 11.89 -36.00
CA SER A 588 44.59 12.08 -35.01
C SER A 588 44.72 13.56 -34.67
N ASP A 589 44.91 13.89 -33.39
CA ASP A 589 46.16 14.47 -32.93
C ASP A 589 46.26 14.49 -31.40
N ASN A 590 47.51 14.44 -30.95
CA ASN A 590 47.99 14.03 -29.65
C ASN A 590 47.91 15.14 -28.58
N SER A 591 47.76 14.75 -27.32
CA SER A 591 48.68 15.23 -26.28
C SER A 591 48.79 14.24 -25.13
N VAL A 592 50.05 13.94 -24.84
CA VAL A 592 50.62 12.97 -23.91
C VAL A 592 50.40 13.38 -22.44
N GLY A 593 50.16 12.40 -21.58
CA GLY A 593 50.26 12.51 -20.12
C GLY A 593 50.35 11.11 -19.51
N GLU A 594 51.54 10.77 -19.04
CA GLU A 594 51.99 9.44 -18.62
C GLU A 594 51.27 8.86 -17.37
N LEU A 595 51.23 7.54 -17.36
CA LEU A 595 50.96 6.55 -16.30
C LEU A 595 51.76 6.83 -14.97
N PRO A 596 51.46 6.19 -13.80
CA PRO A 596 51.16 4.77 -13.75
C PRO A 596 50.21 4.20 -12.67
N ALA A 597 49.88 2.95 -12.96
CA ALA A 597 49.40 1.92 -12.06
C ALA A 597 50.25 1.78 -10.78
N ASN A 598 49.60 1.52 -9.66
CA ASN A 598 50.14 0.60 -8.65
C ASN A 598 49.03 -0.01 -7.79
N SER A 599 48.63 -1.22 -8.17
CA SER A 599 48.08 -2.22 -7.25
C SER A 599 49.22 -2.83 -6.42
N ARG A 600 48.93 -3.20 -5.15
CA ARG A 600 49.80 -3.80 -4.12
C ARG A 600 50.68 -2.83 -3.32
N LYS A 601 50.16 -2.43 -2.15
CA LYS A 601 50.83 -2.55 -0.83
C LYS A 601 50.00 -1.78 0.20
N GLN A 602 49.04 -2.44 0.83
CA GLN A 602 48.51 -2.07 2.15
C GLN A 602 48.11 -3.36 2.87
N SER A 603 49.13 -4.17 3.15
CA SER A 603 49.06 -5.33 4.02
C SER A 603 50.43 -5.50 4.67
N GLU A 604 50.94 -4.47 5.34
CA GLU A 604 52.18 -4.55 6.13
C GLU A 604 52.41 -3.36 7.07
N GLU A 605 51.35 -2.66 7.50
CA GLU A 605 51.47 -1.57 8.48
C GLU A 605 50.39 -1.65 9.57
N LYS A 606 50.23 -2.87 10.11
CA LYS A 606 49.46 -3.14 11.34
C LYS A 606 50.07 -4.31 12.11
N ALA A 607 51.38 -4.26 12.33
CA ALA A 607 52.10 -5.23 13.17
C ALA A 607 53.20 -4.61 14.07
N GLU A 608 53.30 -3.27 14.16
CA GLU A 608 54.26 -2.60 15.07
C GLU A 608 53.65 -1.44 15.86
N MET A 609 52.40 -1.61 16.35
CA MET A 609 51.82 -0.66 17.30
C MET A 609 50.90 -1.35 18.31
N GLU A 610 51.35 -2.48 18.86
CA GLU A 610 50.85 -3.09 20.11
C GLU A 610 52.04 -3.51 20.99
N ALA A 611 52.92 -2.54 21.25
CA ALA A 611 53.95 -2.65 22.29
C ALA A 611 54.26 -1.26 22.88
N ALA A 612 53.24 -0.55 23.37
CA ALA A 612 53.34 0.50 24.38
C ALA A 612 51.94 0.94 24.83
N VAL A 613 51.71 0.84 26.15
CA VAL A 613 50.53 1.17 26.96
C VAL A 613 49.54 0.03 27.19
#